data_AF-A0A925ALL0-F1
#
_entry.id   AF-A0A925ALL0-F1
#
_cell.length_a   1.000
_cell.length_b   1.000
_cell.length_c   1.000
_cell.angle_alpha   90.00
_cell.angle_beta   90.00
_cell.angle_gamma   90.00
#
_symmetry.space_group_name_H-M   'P 1'
#
loop_
_entity.id
_entity.type
_entity.pdbx_description
1 polymer ?
#
loop_
_entity_poly.entity_id
_entity_poly.type
_entity_poly.pdbx_seq_one_letter_code
_entity_poly.pdbx_strand_id
1 'polypeptide(L)'
;MSGPRIVSGTLRLADAVAPGAIVRVKVEDVSRLDAAAVAIAETVLPLAAGAAAGADIAFSITVPATDERATYVVRAHVDTSGSGDISAGDLVSSQAYPVLTQGHPDRVVVEARKI
;
A
#
# COMPACT_ATOMS: atom_id res chain seq x y z
N MET A 1 -2.46 21.53 -9.72
CA MET A 1 -1.34 20.72 -9.18
C MET A 1 -1.24 21.06 -7.70
N SER A 2 -1.39 20.06 -6.84
CA SER A 2 -1.22 20.24 -5.39
C SER A 2 0.26 20.26 -5.01
N GLY A 3 0.60 20.72 -3.80
CA GLY A 3 1.94 20.50 -3.22
C GLY A 3 2.14 19.04 -2.77
N PRO A 4 3.35 18.66 -2.32
CA PRO A 4 3.60 17.35 -1.70
C PRO A 4 2.69 17.12 -0.49
N ARG A 5 2.25 15.88 -0.29
CA ARG A 5 1.35 15.49 0.81
C ARG A 5 1.82 14.18 1.45
N ILE A 6 1.42 13.95 2.69
CA ILE A 6 1.70 12.69 3.39
C ILE A 6 0.43 11.85 3.41
N VAL A 7 0.51 10.62 2.88
CA VAL A 7 -0.52 9.60 3.09
C VAL A 7 -0.08 8.72 4.26
N SER A 8 -0.91 8.64 5.29
CA SER A 8 -0.65 7.82 6.48
C SER A 8 -1.68 6.71 6.63
N GLY A 9 -1.35 5.67 7.37
CA GLY A 9 -2.34 4.62 7.58
C GLY A 9 -1.87 3.45 8.39
N THR A 10 -2.75 2.47 8.45
CA THR A 10 -2.54 1.18 9.09
C THR A 10 -2.75 0.08 8.07
N LEU A 11 -1.76 -0.80 7.92
CA LEU A 11 -1.89 -2.05 7.21
C LEU A 11 -2.28 -3.14 8.21
N ARG A 12 -3.51 -3.66 8.08
CA ARG A 12 -4.00 -4.81 8.84
C ARG A 12 -3.71 -6.09 8.08
N LEU A 13 -3.01 -7.00 8.73
CA LEU A 13 -2.69 -8.32 8.17
C LEU A 13 -3.82 -9.29 8.49
N ALA A 14 -4.47 -9.87 7.49
CA ALA A 14 -5.48 -10.90 7.73
C ALA A 14 -4.85 -12.24 8.15
N ASP A 15 -3.62 -12.49 7.72
CA ASP A 15 -2.88 -13.73 7.95
C ASP A 15 -1.56 -13.46 8.70
N ALA A 16 -1.03 -14.47 9.37
CA ALA A 16 0.26 -14.37 10.02
C ALA A 16 1.39 -14.33 8.98
N VAL A 17 2.42 -13.54 9.27
CA VAL A 17 3.58 -13.31 8.41
C VAL A 17 4.84 -13.79 9.12
N ALA A 18 5.65 -14.57 8.41
CA ALA A 18 6.91 -15.07 8.94
C ALA A 18 7.95 -13.95 9.14
N PRO A 19 8.92 -14.14 10.05
CA PRO A 19 10.08 -13.26 10.18
C PRO A 19 10.81 -13.04 8.86
N GLY A 20 11.27 -11.81 8.63
CA GLY A 20 12.09 -11.45 7.47
C GLY A 20 11.31 -10.96 6.26
N ALA A 21 9.98 -10.88 6.32
CA ALA A 21 9.16 -10.33 5.24
C ALA A 21 9.40 -8.82 5.04
N ILE A 22 9.08 -8.33 3.84
CA ILE A 22 9.18 -6.91 3.46
C ILE A 22 7.78 -6.41 3.09
N VAL A 23 7.32 -5.36 3.77
CA VAL A 23 6.08 -4.67 3.43
C VAL A 23 6.38 -3.55 2.46
N ARG A 24 5.68 -3.51 1.34
CA ARG A 24 5.66 -2.42 0.37
C ARG A 24 4.28 -1.81 0.33
N VAL A 25 4.18 -0.52 0.61
CA VAL A 25 2.92 0.23 0.47
C VAL A 25 3.13 1.32 -0.56
N LYS A 26 2.29 1.30 -1.60
CA LYS A 26 2.38 2.19 -2.76
C LYS A 26 1.16 3.07 -2.85
N VAL A 27 1.35 4.30 -3.33
CA VAL A 27 0.28 5.14 -3.86
C VAL A 27 0.35 5.05 -5.37
N GLU A 28 -0.75 4.66 -6.01
CA GLU A 28 -0.84 4.44 -7.45
C GLU A 28 -1.85 5.40 -8.08
N ASP A 29 -1.50 5.94 -9.25
CA ASP A 29 -2.45 6.60 -10.16
C ASP A 29 -3.21 5.53 -10.95
N VAL A 30 -4.53 5.51 -10.80
CA VAL A 30 -5.46 4.59 -11.46
C VAL A 30 -6.47 5.31 -12.35
N SER A 31 -6.15 6.54 -12.78
CA SER A 31 -7.04 7.37 -13.61
C SER A 31 -7.27 6.80 -15.01
N ARG A 32 -6.39 5.90 -15.47
CA ARG A 32 -6.46 5.26 -16.78
C ARG A 32 -6.95 3.83 -16.60
N LEU A 33 -8.16 3.55 -17.08
CA LEU A 33 -8.79 2.23 -16.95
C LEU A 33 -8.12 1.16 -17.83
N ASP A 34 -7.62 1.53 -19.00
CA ASP A 34 -7.02 0.61 -19.98
C ASP A 34 -5.49 0.55 -19.90
N ALA A 35 -4.90 1.03 -18.81
CA ALA A 35 -3.46 1.02 -18.60
C ALA A 35 -3.10 0.45 -17.23
N ALA A 36 -1.88 -0.06 -17.11
CA ALA A 36 -1.34 -0.44 -15.82
C ALA A 36 -1.32 0.77 -14.87
N ALA A 37 -1.67 0.53 -13.62
CA ALA A 37 -1.56 1.52 -12.55
C ALA A 37 -0.10 1.97 -12.41
N VAL A 38 0.11 3.26 -12.15
CA VAL A 38 1.46 3.83 -12.05
C VAL A 38 1.73 4.17 -10.59
N ALA A 39 2.72 3.51 -9.98
CA ALA A 39 3.17 3.87 -8.64
C ALA A 39 3.85 5.25 -8.66
N ILE A 40 3.30 6.21 -7.91
CA ILE A 40 3.80 7.58 -7.81
C ILE A 40 4.61 7.82 -6.53
N ALA A 41 4.43 6.97 -5.52
CA ALA A 41 5.17 6.97 -4.27
C ALA A 41 5.12 5.58 -3.62
N GLU A 42 6.15 5.25 -2.84
CA GLU A 42 6.27 3.99 -2.12
C GLU A 42 6.94 4.21 -0.76
N THR A 43 6.56 3.38 0.22
CA THR A 43 7.34 3.16 1.43
C THR A 43 7.57 1.66 1.62
N VAL A 44 8.72 1.33 2.20
CA VAL A 44 9.16 -0.05 2.43
C VAL A 44 9.48 -0.23 3.91
N LEU A 45 8.86 -1.22 4.54
CA LEU A 45 8.99 -1.50 5.97
C LEU A 45 9.43 -2.96 6.18
N PRO A 46 10.54 -3.22 6.90
CA PRO A 46 10.94 -4.57 7.23
C PRO A 46 10.07 -5.15 8.36
N LEU A 47 9.67 -6.42 8.22
CA LEU A 47 9.04 -7.22 9.27
C LEU A 47 10.03 -8.27 9.81
N ALA A 48 11.10 -7.79 10.44
CA ALA A 48 12.18 -8.65 10.91
C ALA A 48 11.71 -9.76 11.89
N ALA A 49 10.73 -9.47 12.75
CA ALA A 49 10.18 -10.43 13.70
C ALA A 49 8.93 -11.17 13.20
N GLY A 50 8.45 -10.86 11.99
CA GLY A 50 7.15 -11.33 11.50
C GLY A 50 6.00 -10.62 12.21
N ALA A 51 4.79 -11.14 12.03
CA ALA A 51 3.59 -10.58 12.62
C ALA A 51 2.48 -11.65 12.75
N ALA A 52 1.66 -11.54 13.79
CA ALA A 52 0.49 -12.39 13.94
C ALA A 52 -0.64 -11.96 13.00
N ALA A 53 -1.58 -12.87 12.73
CA ALA A 53 -2.84 -12.51 12.08
C ALA A 53 -3.58 -11.45 12.92
N GLY A 54 -4.16 -10.46 12.24
CA GLY A 54 -4.81 -9.29 12.84
C GLY A 54 -3.84 -8.20 13.29
N ALA A 55 -2.53 -8.35 13.10
CA ALA A 55 -1.58 -7.30 13.44
C ALA A 55 -1.75 -6.06 12.57
N ASP A 56 -1.55 -4.90 13.19
CA ASP A 56 -1.63 -3.58 12.57
C ASP A 56 -0.22 -2.98 12.42
N ILE A 57 0.15 -2.63 11.19
CA ILE A 57 1.44 -2.00 10.86
C ILE A 57 1.18 -0.56 10.44
N ALA A 58 1.73 0.40 11.18
CA ALA A 58 1.65 1.80 10.80
C ALA A 58 2.57 2.10 9.60
N PHE A 59 2.08 2.92 8.66
CA PHE A 59 2.89 3.40 7.54
C PHE A 59 2.65 4.90 7.28
N SER A 60 3.63 5.51 6.60
CA SER A 60 3.57 6.88 6.10
C SER A 60 4.31 6.96 4.77
N ILE A 61 3.73 7.65 3.80
CA ILE A 61 4.24 7.80 2.44
C ILE A 61 4.23 9.28 2.07
N THR A 62 5.38 9.82 1.70
CA THR A 62 5.48 11.16 1.11
C THR A 62 5.13 11.07 -0.36
N VAL A 63 4.03 11.70 -0.76
CA VAL A 63 3.54 11.72 -2.14
C VAL A 63 3.91 13.07 -2.78
N PRO A 64 4.46 13.08 -4.01
CA PRO A 64 4.76 14.31 -4.72
C PRO A 64 3.49 15.10 -5.07
N ALA A 65 3.66 16.23 -5.75
CA ALA A 65 2.55 16.99 -6.32
C ALA A 65 1.64 16.11 -7.19
N THR A 66 0.34 16.13 -6.91
CA THR A 66 -0.67 15.32 -7.62
C THR A 66 -1.56 16.18 -8.52
N ASP A 67 -2.13 15.56 -9.56
CA ASP A 67 -3.22 16.14 -10.34
C ASP A 67 -4.54 15.94 -9.59
N GLU A 68 -5.25 17.03 -9.30
CA GLU A 68 -6.51 16.98 -8.55
C GLU A 68 -7.64 16.28 -9.32
N ARG A 69 -7.48 16.10 -10.64
CA ARG A 69 -8.43 15.38 -11.51
C ARG A 69 -8.15 13.87 -11.57
N ALA A 70 -7.00 13.42 -11.09
CA ALA A 70 -6.63 12.02 -11.08
C ALA A 70 -7.24 11.26 -9.89
N THR A 71 -7.28 9.94 -9.99
CA THR A 71 -7.68 9.04 -8.90
C THR A 71 -6.45 8.31 -8.37
N TYR A 72 -6.20 8.42 -7.07
CA TYR A 72 -5.09 7.74 -6.41
C TYR A 72 -5.58 6.71 -5.42
N VAL A 73 -4.93 5.54 -5.38
CA VAL A 73 -5.25 4.46 -4.45
C VAL A 73 -4.01 3.97 -3.73
N VAL A 74 -4.20 3.47 -2.50
CA VAL A 74 -3.16 2.76 -1.77
C VAL A 74 -3.22 1.27 -2.08
N ARG A 75 -2.06 0.66 -2.35
CA ARG A 75 -1.86 -0.79 -2.46
C ARG A 75 -0.80 -1.25 -1.47
N ALA A 76 -0.98 -2.44 -0.92
CA ALA A 76 -0.03 -3.10 -0.04
C ALA A 76 0.35 -4.48 -0.59
N HIS A 77 1.63 -4.81 -0.48
CA HIS A 77 2.22 -6.12 -0.76
C HIS A 77 3.18 -6.47 0.37
N VAL A 78 2.95 -7.60 1.03
CA VAL A 78 3.86 -8.20 2.00
C VAL A 78 4.57 -9.34 1.30
N ASP A 79 5.81 -9.10 0.93
CA ASP A 79 6.70 -10.03 0.25
C ASP A 79 7.38 -10.92 1.28
N THR A 80 6.98 -12.18 1.28
CA THR A 80 7.42 -13.18 2.27
C THR A 80 8.66 -13.94 1.84
N SER A 81 8.94 -13.96 0.54
CA SER A 81 10.08 -14.68 -0.06
C SER A 81 11.28 -13.76 -0.32
N GLY A 82 11.06 -12.45 -0.37
CA GLY A 82 12.04 -11.44 -0.73
C GLY A 82 12.24 -11.29 -2.24
N SER A 83 11.40 -11.93 -3.08
CA SER A 83 11.55 -11.88 -4.53
C SER A 83 11.18 -10.54 -5.15
N GLY A 84 10.39 -9.72 -4.45
CA GLY A 84 9.79 -8.50 -5.00
C GLY A 84 8.59 -8.75 -5.92
N ASP A 85 8.51 -9.93 -6.54
CA ASP A 85 7.32 -10.39 -7.26
C ASP A 85 6.23 -10.87 -6.31
N ILE A 86 4.97 -10.74 -6.73
CA ILE A 86 3.82 -11.30 -6.02
C ILE A 86 3.83 -12.82 -6.22
N SER A 87 4.02 -13.57 -5.13
CA SER A 87 4.17 -15.03 -5.15
C SER A 87 3.33 -15.72 -4.07
N ALA A 88 3.06 -17.01 -4.26
CA ALA A 88 2.27 -17.78 -3.30
C ALA A 88 2.90 -17.72 -1.91
N GLY A 89 2.14 -17.29 -0.91
CA GLY A 89 2.70 -16.97 0.40
C GLY A 89 2.53 -15.50 0.79
N ASP A 90 2.57 -14.61 -0.20
CA ASP A 90 2.51 -13.17 0.01
C ASP A 90 1.12 -12.69 0.40
N LEU A 91 1.06 -11.56 1.10
CA LEU A 91 -0.19 -10.89 1.37
C LEU A 91 -0.33 -9.68 0.46
N VAL A 92 -1.52 -9.49 -0.11
CA VAL A 92 -1.82 -8.34 -0.98
C VAL A 92 -3.13 -7.68 -0.60
N SER A 93 -3.23 -6.39 -0.86
CA SER A 93 -4.50 -5.67 -0.81
C SER A 93 -5.29 -5.86 -2.11
N SER A 94 -6.45 -6.52 -2.05
CA SER A 94 -7.30 -6.73 -3.23
C SER A 94 -8.23 -5.55 -3.53
N GLN A 95 -8.71 -4.86 -2.49
CA GLN A 95 -9.58 -3.69 -2.61
C GLN A 95 -8.81 -2.43 -3.00
N ALA A 96 -9.51 -1.47 -3.60
CA ALA A 96 -9.00 -0.12 -3.81
C ALA A 96 -9.21 0.73 -2.56
N TYR A 97 -8.20 1.49 -2.17
CA TYR A 97 -8.27 2.40 -1.03
C TYR A 97 -7.97 3.84 -1.49
N PRO A 98 -9.00 4.59 -1.93
CA PRO A 98 -8.81 5.91 -2.52
C PRO A 98 -8.26 6.95 -1.52
N VAL A 99 -7.36 7.81 -1.99
CA VAL A 99 -6.71 8.86 -1.18
C VAL A 99 -6.50 10.16 -1.96
N LEU A 100 -6.21 11.24 -1.21
CA LEU A 100 -5.74 12.56 -1.68
C LEU A 100 -6.74 13.42 -2.45
N THR A 101 -7.32 12.92 -3.53
CA THR A 101 -8.13 13.69 -4.49
C THR A 101 -9.61 13.33 -4.38
N GLN A 102 -10.47 14.10 -5.06
CA GLN A 102 -11.91 13.82 -5.12
C GLN A 102 -12.61 13.76 -3.74
N GLY A 103 -12.06 14.49 -2.76
CA GLY A 103 -12.56 14.48 -1.38
C GLY A 103 -12.12 13.28 -0.54
N HIS A 104 -11.24 12.41 -1.08
CA HIS A 104 -10.70 11.28 -0.34
C HIS A 104 -9.67 11.71 0.72
N PRO A 105 -9.58 10.95 1.82
CA PRO A 105 -8.70 11.29 2.93
C PRO A 105 -7.22 11.09 2.56
N ASP A 106 -6.33 11.59 3.41
CA ASP A 106 -4.90 11.26 3.42
C ASP A 106 -4.55 10.23 4.51
N ARG A 107 -5.57 9.66 5.17
CA ARG A 107 -5.45 8.57 6.13
C ARG A 107 -6.35 7.39 5.75
N VAL A 108 -5.80 6.18 5.82
CA VAL A 108 -6.45 4.95 5.37
C VAL A 108 -6.14 3.76 6.27
N VAL A 109 -7.07 2.81 6.36
CA VAL A 109 -6.81 1.46 6.87
C VAL A 109 -6.88 0.49 5.71
N VAL A 110 -5.77 -0.18 5.42
CA VAL A 110 -5.61 -1.14 4.32
C VAL A 110 -5.59 -2.54 4.90
N GLU A 111 -6.38 -3.45 4.35
CA GLU A 111 -6.29 -4.87 4.69
C GLU A 111 -5.53 -5.62 3.60
N ALA A 112 -4.56 -6.44 3.99
CA ALA A 112 -3.86 -7.37 3.11
C ALA A 112 -4.13 -8.82 3.52
N ARG A 113 -4.38 -9.67 2.53
CA ARG A 113 -4.71 -11.09 2.70
C ARG A 113 -3.76 -11.94 1.89
N LYS A 114 -3.49 -13.15 2.37
CA LYS A 114 -2.63 -14.10 1.68
C LYS A 114 -3.22 -14.51 0.34
N ILE A 115 -2.37 -14.65 -0.68
CA ILE A 115 -2.72 -15.24 -1.98
C ILE A 115 -2.47 -16.74 -2.03
#